data_AF-A0A4E0RQ24-F1
#
_entry.id   AF-A0A4E0RQ24-F1
#
_cell.length_a   1.000
_cell.length_b   1.000
_cell.length_c   1.000
_cell.angle_alpha   90.00
_cell.angle_beta   90.00
_cell.angle_gamma   90.00
#
_symmetry.space_group_name_H-M   'P 1'
#
loop_
_entity.id
_entity.type
_entity.pdbx_description
1 polymer ?
#
loop_
_entity_poly.entity_id
_entity_poly.type
_entity_poly.pdbx_seq_one_letter_code
_entity_poly.pdbx_strand_id
1 'polypeptide(L)'
;MKASGLVLVHSYWYLSLVACVRNPITCQWETTRVTRYGHQSDVLGRDLAYSIWLVNGAPKLQSYNKFEHQFSFETHDTLEIFLFILVLYLLLNIIAHIKLHKHCSVHSHMLLASLWLSCVGLLLTTTHLSVFSFDGQGLGRLSEFGTFSTQWADAVFLALLLSTAEVGFLPGSSAADRQVTKSECCWRLPGSRDYAYHAVASGCEQTQSQPTNNHKTNTNRLAQPWSFLIGIIALFLFLQTALYAWAAIDRDPVIDFSIWNTVPGCLLLAVRFAVAFWFLAILRRRKLSLDTTNQDIDEAGDVLLGPGIDFIHFAAFFLLWMLILPLVVFIAETSVSSLWRRKTIISVCSSSNFIAACVYTCLLIRCCQVNQVPF
;
A
#
# COMPACT_ATOMS: atom_id res chain seq x y z
N MET A 1 3.92 17.68 46.97
CA MET A 1 3.63 18.02 45.56
C MET A 1 2.33 18.79 45.50
N LYS A 2 2.29 19.92 44.79
CA LYS A 2 1.06 20.66 44.54
C LYS A 2 0.90 20.81 43.03
N ALA A 3 -0.10 20.15 42.45
CA ALA A 3 -0.48 20.40 41.06
C ALA A 3 -1.16 21.77 41.02
N SER A 4 -0.60 22.70 40.24
CA SER A 4 -1.10 24.07 40.17
C SER A 4 -1.58 24.33 38.75
N GLY A 5 -2.85 23.98 38.50
CA GLY A 5 -3.59 24.33 37.30
C GLY A 5 -3.32 23.45 36.08
N LEU A 6 -4.41 23.02 35.42
CA LEU A 6 -4.39 22.70 34.01
C LEU A 6 -4.60 24.00 33.25
N VAL A 7 -3.59 24.40 32.46
CA VAL A 7 -3.71 25.57 31.58
C VAL A 7 -4.12 25.06 30.21
N LEU A 8 -5.26 25.54 29.72
CA LEU A 8 -5.83 25.19 28.43
C LEU A 8 -5.40 26.26 27.43
N VAL A 9 -4.50 25.92 26.51
CA VAL A 9 -4.13 26.79 25.39
C VAL A 9 -4.52 26.08 24.10
N HIS A 10 -5.66 26.50 23.55
CA HIS A 10 -6.24 26.23 22.22
C HIS A 10 -6.43 24.75 21.76
N SER A 11 -5.61 23.78 22.19
CA SER A 11 -5.76 22.34 21.88
C SER A 11 -4.99 21.39 22.83
N TYR A 12 -4.18 21.91 23.76
CA TYR A 12 -3.33 21.09 24.61
C TYR A 12 -3.60 21.31 26.10
N TRP A 13 -3.47 20.21 26.85
CA TRP A 13 -3.50 20.19 28.30
C TRP A 13 -2.08 20.15 28.83
N TYR A 14 -1.65 21.22 29.48
CA TYR A 14 -0.36 21.24 30.17
C TYR A 14 -0.55 20.90 31.64
N LEU A 15 0.15 19.86 32.10
CA LEU A 15 0.22 19.53 33.50
C LEU A 15 1.50 20.13 34.11
N SER A 16 1.34 21.20 34.89
CA SER A 16 2.46 21.80 35.62
C SER A 16 2.59 21.17 37.01
N LEU A 17 3.73 20.51 37.23
CA LEU A 17 4.07 19.85 38.48
C LEU A 17 5.12 20.67 39.23
N VAL A 18 4.73 21.22 40.37
CA VAL A 18 5.66 22.00 41.22
C VAL A 18 6.07 21.17 42.42
N ALA A 19 7.40 21.00 42.58
CA ALA A 19 8.01 20.32 43.71
C ALA A 19 7.92 21.22 44.96
N CYS A 20 6.88 20.99 45.78
CA CYS A 20 6.69 21.64 47.08
C CYS A 20 6.71 20.62 48.21
N VAL A 21 7.34 21.00 49.32
CA VAL A 21 7.33 20.28 50.61
C VAL A 21 6.41 21.01 51.57
N ARG A 22 5.60 20.26 52.32
CA ARG A 22 4.77 20.86 53.37
C ARG A 22 5.61 21.00 54.63
N ASN A 23 5.77 22.21 55.12
CA ASN A 23 6.45 22.45 56.39
C ASN A 23 5.62 21.84 57.53
N PRO A 24 6.18 20.92 58.33
CA PRO A 24 5.43 20.19 59.35
C PRO A 24 4.97 21.08 60.52
N ILE A 25 5.63 22.23 60.73
CA ILE A 25 5.35 23.13 61.85
C ILE A 25 4.34 24.20 61.43
N THR A 26 4.59 24.87 60.30
CA THR A 26 3.70 25.95 59.82
C THR A 26 2.52 25.41 59.02
N CYS A 27 2.52 24.13 58.65
CA CYS A 27 1.56 23.50 57.73
C CYS A 27 1.46 24.15 56.35
N GLN A 28 2.33 25.10 56.02
CA GLN A 28 2.36 25.79 54.73
C GLN A 28 3.20 25.03 53.70
N TRP A 29 2.83 25.16 52.44
CA TRP A 29 3.58 24.58 51.32
C TRP A 29 4.73 25.51 50.96
N GLU A 30 5.95 25.01 51.07
CA GLU A 30 7.16 25.73 50.68
C GLU A 30 7.75 25.08 49.42
N THR A 31 8.29 25.91 48.52
CA THR A 31 8.95 25.38 47.31
C THR A 31 10.21 24.64 47.73
N THR A 32 10.51 23.52 47.07
CA THR A 32 11.87 22.97 47.15
C THR A 32 12.79 24.04 46.55
N ARG A 33 13.62 24.67 47.38
CA ARG A 33 14.51 25.75 46.91
C ARG A 33 15.54 25.14 45.95
N VAL A 34 15.60 25.63 44.72
CA VAL A 34 16.85 25.56 43.93
C VAL A 34 17.83 26.47 44.67
N THR A 35 18.87 25.90 45.26
CA THR A 35 19.86 26.67 45.99
C THR A 35 20.58 27.62 45.02
N ARG A 36 20.41 28.93 45.24
CA ARG A 36 21.27 29.94 44.64
C ARG A 36 22.70 29.67 45.15
N TYR A 37 23.65 29.63 44.21
CA TYR A 37 25.09 29.37 44.40
C TYR A 37 25.60 29.67 45.83
N GLY A 38 26.11 28.65 46.54
CA GLY A 38 26.92 28.84 47.75
C GLY A 38 26.44 28.20 49.06
N HIS A 39 25.25 27.59 49.14
CA HIS A 39 24.86 26.83 50.34
C HIS A 39 24.36 25.42 49.99
N GLN A 40 25.12 24.43 50.44
CA GLN A 40 24.91 23.02 50.22
C GLN A 40 23.87 22.51 51.25
N SER A 41 22.59 22.61 50.90
CA SER A 41 21.52 21.93 51.65
C SER A 41 21.24 20.58 50.99
N ASP A 42 21.38 19.51 51.78
CA ASP A 42 21.29 18.08 51.48
C ASP A 42 19.93 17.57 50.93
N VAL A 43 19.10 18.47 50.38
CA VAL A 43 17.76 18.17 49.86
C VAL A 43 17.74 18.12 48.32
N LEU A 44 18.89 18.34 47.66
CA LEU A 44 19.05 18.43 46.20
C LEU A 44 19.14 17.06 45.50
N GLY A 45 18.38 16.06 45.93
CA GLY A 45 18.54 14.71 45.38
C GLY A 45 17.46 13.69 45.70
N ARG A 46 16.27 14.11 46.12
CA ARG A 46 15.14 13.17 46.12
C ARG A 46 14.49 13.19 44.75
N ASP A 47 14.81 12.19 43.95
CA ASP A 47 14.05 11.86 42.75
C ASP A 47 12.58 11.74 43.12
N LEU A 48 11.77 12.63 42.56
CA LEU A 48 10.34 12.64 42.81
C LEU A 48 9.71 11.54 41.94
N ALA A 49 9.55 10.34 42.51
CA ALA A 49 8.81 9.27 41.85
C ALA A 49 7.32 9.62 41.82
N TYR A 50 6.76 9.84 40.62
CA TYR A 50 5.33 10.03 40.41
C TYR A 50 4.81 9.04 39.36
N SER A 51 3.60 8.52 39.59
CA SER A 51 2.87 7.69 38.63
C SER A 51 1.55 8.38 38.31
N ILE A 52 1.46 9.02 37.15
CA ILE A 52 0.25 9.71 36.70
C ILE A 52 -0.34 8.89 35.56
N TRP A 53 -1.58 8.42 35.74
CA TRP A 53 -2.34 7.67 34.75
C TRP A 53 -3.47 8.55 34.21
N LEU A 54 -3.33 9.04 32.98
CA LEU A 54 -4.33 9.87 32.31
C LEU A 54 -5.17 8.99 31.39
N VAL A 55 -6.49 8.99 31.61
CA VAL A 55 -7.47 8.24 30.81
C VAL A 55 -8.57 9.17 30.36
N ASN A 56 -9.20 8.84 29.23
CA ASN A 56 -10.33 9.60 28.72
C ASN A 56 -11.60 9.19 29.50
N GLY A 57 -12.34 10.17 30.04
CA GLY A 57 -13.54 9.92 30.84
C GLY A 57 -13.30 9.63 32.33
N ALA A 58 -14.27 9.02 33.01
CA ALA A 58 -14.19 8.79 34.45
C ALA A 58 -13.36 7.53 34.78
N PRO A 59 -12.27 7.62 35.57
CA PRO A 59 -11.41 6.48 35.88
C PRO A 59 -12.15 5.30 36.53
N LYS A 60 -13.23 5.58 37.27
CA LYS A 60 -14.03 4.57 37.97
C LYS A 60 -14.91 3.72 37.03
N LEU A 61 -15.05 4.10 35.77
CA LEU A 61 -15.89 3.41 34.77
C LEU A 61 -15.08 2.51 33.82
N GLN A 62 -13.82 2.18 34.14
CA GLN A 62 -12.97 1.30 33.33
C GLN A 62 -13.61 -0.06 33.01
N SER A 63 -14.45 -0.59 33.90
CA SER A 63 -15.15 -1.87 33.68
C SER A 63 -16.26 -1.80 32.64
N TYR A 64 -16.80 -0.61 32.36
CA TYR A 64 -17.92 -0.42 31.44
C TYR A 64 -17.46 -0.42 29.97
N ASN A 65 -16.30 0.18 29.69
CA ASN A 65 -15.76 0.25 28.33
C ASN A 65 -14.25 -0.04 28.31
N LYS A 66 -13.89 -1.32 28.48
CA LYS A 66 -12.48 -1.75 28.53
C LYS A 66 -11.71 -1.47 27.24
N PHE A 67 -12.35 -1.57 26.08
CA PHE A 67 -11.67 -1.46 24.80
C PHE A 67 -11.38 -0.02 24.37
N GLU A 68 -12.09 0.97 24.92
CA GLU A 68 -11.85 2.38 24.59
C GLU A 68 -11.19 3.17 25.72
N HIS A 69 -11.19 2.67 26.97
CA HIS A 69 -10.79 3.43 28.15
C HIS A 69 -9.39 4.06 28.06
N GLN A 70 -8.44 3.33 27.48
CA GLN A 70 -7.04 3.77 27.35
C GLN A 70 -6.81 4.63 26.11
N PHE A 71 -7.76 4.68 25.18
CA PHE A 71 -7.60 5.44 23.95
C PHE A 71 -7.93 6.92 24.18
N SER A 72 -7.16 7.78 23.52
CA SER A 72 -7.54 9.18 23.34
C SER A 72 -8.75 9.26 22.41
N PHE A 73 -9.56 10.31 22.53
CA PHE A 73 -10.76 10.50 21.70
C PHE A 73 -10.48 10.33 20.19
N GLU A 74 -9.36 10.87 19.72
CA GLU A 74 -8.93 10.78 18.32
C GLU A 74 -8.61 9.36 17.86
N THR A 75 -8.31 8.47 18.80
CA THR A 75 -7.92 7.07 18.57
C THR A 75 -9.01 6.06 18.94
N HIS A 76 -10.16 6.48 19.48
CA HIS A 76 -11.31 5.58 19.65
C HIS A 76 -11.69 4.94 18.31
N ASP A 77 -12.33 3.77 18.34
CA ASP A 77 -12.76 3.00 17.16
C ASP A 77 -11.62 2.47 16.27
N THR A 78 -10.37 2.81 16.56
CA THR A 78 -9.23 2.43 15.72
C THR A 78 -8.99 0.92 15.79
N LEU A 79 -9.12 0.32 16.99
CA LEU A 79 -9.00 -1.13 17.18
C LEU A 79 -10.04 -1.89 16.35
N GLU A 80 -11.28 -1.43 16.40
CA GLU A 80 -12.43 -1.99 15.70
C GLU A 80 -12.24 -1.92 14.18
N ILE A 81 -11.78 -0.77 13.67
CA ILE A 81 -11.45 -0.58 12.26
C ILE A 81 -10.38 -1.59 11.82
N PHE A 82 -9.27 -1.70 12.54
CA PHE A 82 -8.19 -2.63 12.20
C PHE A 82 -8.63 -4.10 12.27
N LEU A 83 -9.41 -4.47 13.28
CA LEU A 83 -9.95 -5.83 13.42
C LEU A 83 -10.88 -6.18 12.25
N PHE A 84 -11.77 -5.27 11.86
CA PHE A 84 -12.66 -5.45 10.72
C PHE A 84 -11.87 -5.66 9.42
N ILE A 85 -10.90 -4.79 9.14
CA ILE A 85 -10.06 -4.90 7.94
C ILE A 85 -9.22 -6.18 7.96
N LEU A 86 -8.70 -6.57 9.13
CA LEU A 86 -7.96 -7.82 9.28
C LEU A 86 -8.81 -9.03 8.88
N VAL A 87 -10.05 -9.12 9.36
CA VAL A 87 -10.96 -10.21 8.99
C VAL A 87 -11.20 -10.24 7.48
N LEU A 88 -11.44 -9.08 6.87
CA LEU A 88 -11.63 -8.97 5.42
C LEU A 88 -10.40 -9.45 4.63
N TYR A 89 -9.19 -9.03 5.04
CA TYR A 89 -7.95 -9.47 4.39
C TYR A 89 -7.69 -10.97 4.60
N LEU A 90 -8.01 -11.55 5.77
CA LEU A 90 -7.89 -12.99 6.00
C LEU A 90 -8.80 -13.78 5.06
N LEU A 91 -10.06 -13.35 4.90
CA LEU A 91 -11.00 -13.98 3.95
C LEU A 91 -10.49 -13.88 2.50
N LEU A 92 -10.06 -12.69 2.08
CA LEU A 92 -9.50 -12.48 0.74
C LEU A 92 -8.25 -13.32 0.52
N ASN A 93 -7.36 -13.42 1.52
CA ASN A 93 -6.13 -14.20 1.43
C ASN A 93 -6.43 -15.70 1.31
N ILE A 94 -7.39 -16.23 2.07
CA ILE A 94 -7.82 -17.64 1.94
C ILE A 94 -8.35 -17.91 0.52
N ILE A 95 -9.24 -17.05 0.00
CA ILE A 95 -9.80 -17.20 -1.35
C ILE A 95 -8.68 -17.15 -2.40
N ALA A 96 -7.82 -16.12 -2.31
CA ALA A 96 -6.72 -15.93 -3.23
C ALA A 96 -5.74 -17.11 -3.19
N HIS A 97 -5.36 -17.57 -2.00
CA HIS A 97 -4.45 -18.70 -1.84
C HIS A 97 -5.04 -19.98 -2.45
N ILE A 98 -6.29 -20.34 -2.13
CA ILE A 98 -6.92 -21.55 -2.69
C ILE A 98 -6.98 -21.49 -4.23
N LYS A 99 -7.34 -20.33 -4.80
CA LYS A 99 -7.53 -20.17 -6.24
C LYS A 99 -6.23 -20.00 -7.01
N LEU A 100 -5.24 -19.31 -6.45
CA LEU A 100 -4.04 -18.86 -7.17
C LEU A 100 -2.76 -19.61 -6.80
N HIS A 101 -2.70 -20.33 -5.66
CA HIS A 101 -1.48 -21.00 -5.22
C HIS A 101 -0.94 -22.06 -6.21
N LYS A 102 -1.84 -22.68 -6.99
CA LYS A 102 -1.45 -23.65 -8.02
C LYS A 102 -0.98 -22.99 -9.33
N HIS A 103 -1.21 -21.69 -9.51
CA HIS A 103 -0.81 -20.98 -10.72
C HIS A 103 0.58 -20.38 -10.55
N CYS A 104 1.56 -20.90 -11.29
CA CYS A 104 2.95 -20.45 -11.27
C CYS A 104 3.19 -19.16 -12.08
N SER A 105 2.30 -18.17 -11.98
CA SER A 105 2.49 -16.85 -12.61
C SER A 105 3.19 -15.90 -11.65
N VAL A 106 4.09 -15.06 -12.17
CA VAL A 106 4.81 -14.05 -11.37
C VAL A 106 3.83 -13.11 -10.66
N HIS A 107 2.80 -12.67 -11.38
CA HIS A 107 1.75 -11.82 -10.84
C HIS A 107 0.96 -12.49 -9.71
N SER A 108 0.72 -13.80 -9.79
CA SER A 108 0.07 -14.57 -8.70
C SER A 108 0.93 -14.60 -7.44
N HIS A 109 2.23 -14.84 -7.57
CA HIS A 109 3.14 -14.85 -6.43
C HIS A 109 3.31 -13.46 -5.80
N MET A 110 3.44 -12.41 -6.62
CA MET A 110 3.51 -11.03 -6.13
C MET A 110 2.23 -10.60 -5.42
N LEU A 111 1.06 -10.91 -5.99
CA LEU A 111 -0.22 -10.64 -5.35
C LEU A 111 -0.32 -11.36 -4.01
N LEU A 112 -0.04 -12.66 -3.98
CA LEU A 112 -0.12 -13.44 -2.75
C LEU A 112 0.88 -12.93 -1.69
N ALA A 113 2.10 -12.56 -2.10
CA ALA A 113 3.08 -11.94 -1.21
C ALA A 113 2.57 -10.61 -0.62
N SER A 114 1.98 -9.74 -1.45
CA SER A 114 1.39 -8.47 -0.97
C SER A 114 0.23 -8.72 0.02
N LEU A 115 -0.64 -9.69 -0.25
CA LEU A 115 -1.75 -10.03 0.64
C LEU A 115 -1.28 -10.59 1.98
N TRP A 116 -0.25 -11.44 2.00
CA TRP A 116 0.34 -11.95 3.23
C TRP A 116 1.05 -10.86 4.02
N LEU A 117 1.81 -9.98 3.36
CA LEU A 117 2.44 -8.82 4.01
C LEU A 117 1.39 -7.89 4.65
N SER A 118 0.24 -7.67 3.97
CA SER A 118 -0.88 -6.91 4.55
C SER A 118 -1.48 -7.61 5.76
N CYS A 119 -1.74 -8.93 5.68
CA CYS A 119 -2.26 -9.70 6.81
C CYS A 119 -1.31 -9.65 8.02
N VAL A 120 0.00 -9.86 7.81
CA VAL A 120 1.01 -9.78 8.86
C VAL A 120 1.03 -8.38 9.49
N GLY A 121 1.04 -7.32 8.67
CA GLY A 121 1.03 -5.94 9.16
C GLY A 121 -0.21 -5.61 9.99
N LEU A 122 -1.39 -6.03 9.52
CA LEU A 122 -2.66 -5.84 10.23
C LEU A 122 -2.71 -6.64 11.53
N LEU A 123 -2.23 -7.89 11.54
CA LEU A 123 -2.16 -8.72 12.74
C LEU A 123 -1.29 -8.08 13.82
N LEU A 124 -0.10 -7.62 13.45
CA LEU A 124 0.83 -6.96 14.37
C LEU A 124 0.25 -5.67 14.94
N THR A 125 -0.36 -4.85 14.09
CA THR A 125 -1.00 -3.58 14.51
C THR A 125 -2.21 -3.85 15.41
N THR A 126 -3.06 -4.80 15.06
CA THR A 126 -4.24 -5.19 15.87
C THR A 126 -3.82 -5.76 17.21
N THR A 127 -2.74 -6.54 17.26
CA THR A 127 -2.17 -7.07 18.50
C THR A 127 -1.67 -5.94 19.40
N HIS A 128 -0.94 -4.97 18.83
CA HIS A 128 -0.50 -3.78 19.55
C HIS A 128 -1.70 -3.01 20.14
N LEU A 129 -2.72 -2.72 19.33
CA LEU A 129 -3.91 -1.97 19.76
C LEU A 129 -4.73 -2.75 20.80
N SER A 130 -4.82 -4.07 20.64
CA SER A 130 -5.47 -4.94 21.63
C SER A 130 -4.78 -4.86 22.99
N VAL A 131 -3.44 -4.97 23.02
CA VAL A 131 -2.67 -4.87 24.27
C VAL A 131 -2.81 -3.46 24.86
N PHE A 132 -2.69 -2.43 24.03
CA PHE A 132 -2.86 -1.03 24.43
C PHE A 132 -4.22 -0.76 25.08
N SER A 133 -5.29 -1.41 24.61
CA SER A 133 -6.63 -1.27 25.21
C SER A 133 -6.69 -1.72 26.68
N PHE A 134 -5.83 -2.65 27.08
CA PHE A 134 -5.78 -3.15 28.47
C PHE A 134 -4.83 -2.34 29.34
N ASP A 135 -3.60 -2.11 28.86
CA ASP A 135 -2.51 -1.60 29.69
C ASP A 135 -2.14 -0.13 29.42
N GLY A 136 -2.69 0.51 28.37
CA GLY A 136 -2.38 1.87 27.92
C GLY A 136 -0.94 2.11 27.45
N GLN A 137 -0.11 1.08 27.38
CA GLN A 137 1.28 1.16 26.89
C GLN A 137 1.41 0.51 25.52
N GLY A 138 0.76 -0.64 25.31
CA GLY A 138 0.85 -1.42 24.08
C GLY A 138 2.27 -1.91 23.78
N LEU A 139 2.43 -2.49 22.58
CA LEU A 139 3.72 -2.99 22.08
C LEU A 139 4.25 -2.09 20.96
N GLY A 140 4.93 -0.99 21.29
CA GLY A 140 5.36 0.03 20.32
C GLY A 140 6.15 -0.54 19.13
N ARG A 141 7.17 -1.36 19.39
CA ARG A 141 7.98 -2.02 18.35
C ARG A 141 7.17 -2.94 17.43
N LEU A 142 6.13 -3.59 17.98
CA LEU A 142 5.26 -4.47 17.21
C LEU A 142 4.41 -3.65 16.22
N SER A 143 3.93 -2.48 16.67
CA SER A 143 3.22 -1.52 15.83
C SER A 143 4.10 -1.00 14.70
N GLU A 144 5.33 -0.59 15.01
CA GLU A 144 6.31 -0.14 14.01
C GLU A 144 6.56 -1.22 12.95
N PHE A 145 6.84 -2.46 13.35
CA PHE A 145 7.02 -3.56 12.42
C PHE A 145 5.76 -3.84 11.59
N GLY A 146 4.57 -3.73 12.21
CA GLY A 146 3.28 -3.81 11.52
C GLY A 146 3.16 -2.76 10.41
N THR A 147 3.49 -1.50 10.72
CA THR A 147 3.45 -0.40 9.73
C THR A 147 4.43 -0.62 8.58
N PHE A 148 5.64 -1.10 8.84
CA PHE A 148 6.59 -1.47 7.78
C PHE A 148 6.05 -2.59 6.88
N SER A 149 5.47 -3.64 7.48
CA SER A 149 4.91 -4.75 6.71
C SER A 149 3.77 -4.30 5.78
N THR A 150 2.88 -3.41 6.25
CA THR A 150 1.82 -2.84 5.41
C THR A 150 2.37 -1.94 4.30
N GLN A 151 3.41 -1.16 4.55
CA GLN A 151 4.07 -0.39 3.50
C GLN A 151 4.73 -1.29 2.46
N TRP A 152 5.41 -2.35 2.89
CA TRP A 152 5.99 -3.33 1.97
C TRP A 152 4.93 -4.00 1.11
N ALA A 153 3.76 -4.30 1.67
CA ALA A 153 2.62 -4.79 0.90
C ALA A 153 2.22 -3.80 -0.22
N ASP A 154 2.08 -2.51 0.11
CA ASP A 154 1.78 -1.45 -0.86
C ASP A 154 2.87 -1.31 -1.93
N ALA A 155 4.15 -1.40 -1.55
CA ALA A 155 5.28 -1.35 -2.49
C ALA A 155 5.24 -2.53 -3.48
N VAL A 156 5.01 -3.74 -2.99
CA VAL A 156 4.89 -4.94 -3.83
C VAL A 156 3.66 -4.83 -4.73
N PHE A 157 2.55 -4.28 -4.23
CA PHE A 157 1.34 -4.08 -5.02
C PHE A 157 1.51 -3.00 -6.11
N LEU A 158 2.25 -1.91 -5.83
CA LEU A 158 2.61 -0.93 -6.85
C LEU A 158 3.50 -1.54 -7.94
N ALA A 159 4.51 -2.34 -7.55
CA ALA A 159 5.35 -3.06 -8.51
C ALA A 159 4.52 -4.03 -9.36
N LEU A 160 3.53 -4.71 -8.76
CA LEU A 160 2.58 -5.58 -9.44
C LEU A 160 1.74 -4.83 -10.48
N LEU A 161 1.24 -3.64 -10.14
CA LEU A 161 0.47 -2.83 -11.09
C LEU A 161 1.33 -2.32 -12.24
N LEU A 162 2.57 -1.90 -11.97
CA LEU A 162 3.50 -1.46 -13.00
C LEU A 162 3.89 -2.63 -13.91
N SER A 163 4.16 -3.82 -13.37
CA SER A 163 4.48 -4.99 -14.17
C SER A 163 3.29 -5.38 -15.04
N THR A 164 2.08 -5.40 -14.49
CA THR A 164 0.86 -5.72 -15.23
C THR A 164 0.54 -4.69 -16.31
N ALA A 165 0.83 -3.40 -16.09
CA ALA A 165 0.70 -2.38 -17.15
C ALA A 165 1.72 -2.58 -18.28
N GLU A 166 2.94 -3.01 -17.94
CA GLU A 166 4.03 -3.20 -18.90
C GLU A 166 3.84 -4.47 -19.74
N VAL A 167 3.48 -5.59 -19.11
CA VAL A 167 3.42 -6.92 -19.76
C VAL A 167 2.03 -7.51 -19.92
N GLY A 168 1.00 -6.98 -19.25
CA GLY A 168 -0.34 -7.59 -19.18
C GLY A 168 -0.42 -8.75 -18.19
N PHE A 169 -1.59 -9.37 -18.03
CA PHE A 169 -1.79 -10.52 -17.13
C PHE A 169 -1.18 -11.83 -17.67
N LEU A 170 -0.87 -11.89 -18.96
CA LEU A 170 -0.40 -13.09 -19.67
C LEU A 170 1.04 -12.92 -20.18
N PRO A 171 2.05 -13.51 -19.51
CA PRO A 171 3.42 -13.53 -20.03
C PRO A 171 3.53 -14.66 -21.07
N GLY A 172 3.04 -14.45 -22.30
CA GLY A 172 3.07 -15.55 -23.28
C GLY A 172 2.29 -15.36 -24.58
N SER A 173 2.36 -14.21 -25.23
CA SER A 173 2.52 -14.16 -26.68
C SER A 173 3.05 -12.78 -27.00
N SER A 174 4.29 -12.69 -27.45
CA SER A 174 4.70 -11.44 -28.09
C SER A 174 3.70 -11.17 -29.22
N ALA A 175 3.29 -9.92 -29.41
CA ALA A 175 2.47 -9.54 -30.56
C ALA A 175 3.15 -9.94 -31.90
N ALA A 176 4.48 -10.15 -31.89
CA ALA A 176 5.26 -10.68 -33.00
C ALA A 176 5.05 -12.19 -33.27
N ASP A 177 4.76 -13.01 -32.24
CA ASP A 177 4.57 -14.46 -32.40
C ASP A 177 3.15 -14.82 -32.88
N ARG A 178 2.19 -13.92 -32.66
CA ARG A 178 0.81 -14.06 -33.15
C ARG A 178 0.65 -13.62 -34.62
N GLN A 179 1.62 -12.90 -35.19
CA GLN A 179 1.66 -12.61 -36.63
C GLN A 179 2.13 -13.83 -37.46
N VAL A 180 2.92 -14.74 -36.86
CA VAL A 180 3.43 -15.93 -37.58
C VAL A 180 2.41 -17.07 -37.63
N THR A 181 1.40 -17.07 -36.75
CA THR A 181 0.34 -18.11 -36.73
C THR A 181 -0.96 -17.70 -37.40
N LYS A 182 -1.03 -16.52 -38.03
CA LYS A 182 -2.19 -16.08 -38.83
C LYS A 182 -2.00 -16.24 -40.35
N SER A 183 -1.02 -17.03 -40.79
CA SER A 183 -0.86 -17.40 -42.21
C SER A 183 -1.34 -18.81 -42.58
N GLU A 184 -1.78 -19.63 -41.63
CA GLU A 184 -2.27 -21.00 -41.93
C GLU A 184 -3.54 -21.35 -41.13
N CYS A 185 -4.68 -20.82 -41.58
CA CYS A 185 -5.98 -21.47 -41.38
C CYS A 185 -6.95 -20.99 -42.47
N CYS A 186 -6.68 -21.40 -43.71
CA CYS A 186 -7.68 -21.38 -44.78
C CYS A 186 -8.40 -22.74 -44.78
N TRP A 187 -9.32 -22.95 -43.83
CA TRP A 187 -10.32 -24.02 -43.99
C TRP A 187 -11.45 -23.47 -44.87
N ARG A 188 -11.38 -23.74 -46.17
CA ARG A 188 -12.54 -23.59 -47.06
C ARG A 188 -13.56 -24.69 -46.75
N LEU A 189 -14.74 -24.30 -46.27
CA LEU A 189 -15.95 -25.12 -46.44
C LEU A 189 -16.40 -25.05 -47.91
N PRO A 190 -16.87 -26.15 -48.52
CA PRO A 190 -17.45 -26.13 -49.86
C PRO A 190 -18.95 -25.79 -49.78
N GLY A 191 -19.38 -24.68 -50.41
CA GLY A 191 -20.80 -24.41 -50.57
C GLY A 191 -21.18 -23.02 -51.06
N SER A 192 -21.42 -22.93 -52.37
CA SER A 192 -22.39 -22.03 -53.03
C SER A 192 -21.94 -20.65 -53.53
N ARG A 193 -21.85 -20.60 -54.88
CA ARG A 193 -22.26 -19.55 -55.85
C ARG A 193 -21.39 -18.29 -56.06
N ASP A 194 -20.75 -18.32 -57.23
CA ASP A 194 -20.63 -17.29 -58.29
C ASP A 194 -20.47 -15.83 -57.86
N TYR A 195 -19.35 -15.19 -58.21
CA TYR A 195 -19.20 -14.37 -59.43
C TYR A 195 -17.72 -14.11 -59.73
N ALA A 196 -17.39 -14.10 -61.01
CA ALA A 196 -16.08 -13.95 -61.61
C ALA A 196 -15.51 -12.52 -61.51
N TYR A 197 -14.19 -12.36 -61.53
CA TYR A 197 -13.41 -11.55 -62.49
C TYR A 197 -11.89 -11.83 -62.34
N HIS A 198 -11.23 -12.17 -63.45
CA HIS A 198 -9.78 -12.13 -63.81
C HIS A 198 -8.72 -12.60 -62.79
N ALA A 199 -8.11 -13.79 -62.95
CA ALA A 199 -6.97 -14.14 -63.83
C ALA A 199 -5.64 -13.41 -63.47
N VAL A 200 -4.67 -14.14 -62.92
CA VAL A 200 -3.38 -14.53 -63.57
C VAL A 200 -2.72 -15.62 -62.70
N ALA A 201 -2.41 -16.75 -63.32
CA ALA A 201 -1.56 -17.78 -62.76
C ALA A 201 -0.07 -17.41 -62.99
N SER A 202 0.76 -17.51 -61.96
CA SER A 202 2.20 -17.68 -62.11
C SER A 202 2.65 -18.78 -61.16
N GLY A 203 3.34 -19.78 -61.73
CA GLY A 203 3.65 -21.06 -61.13
C GLY A 203 4.76 -21.07 -60.07
N CYS A 204 4.97 -22.30 -59.61
CA CYS A 204 5.93 -22.80 -58.63
C CYS A 204 7.30 -22.11 -58.58
N GLU A 205 7.86 -22.07 -57.37
CA GLU A 205 9.22 -22.56 -57.14
C GLU A 205 9.40 -23.00 -55.67
N GLN A 206 9.52 -24.31 -55.46
CA GLN A 206 10.11 -24.88 -54.26
C GLN A 206 11.61 -24.61 -54.31
N THR A 207 12.13 -23.79 -53.40
CA THR A 207 13.56 -23.77 -53.11
C THR A 207 13.79 -24.29 -51.70
N GLN A 208 14.31 -25.52 -51.67
CA GLN A 208 14.89 -26.19 -50.53
C GLN A 208 16.30 -25.61 -50.31
N SER A 209 16.54 -24.96 -49.17
CA SER A 209 17.90 -24.59 -48.76
C SER A 209 18.14 -24.93 -47.28
N GLN A 210 19.13 -25.81 -47.10
CA GLN A 210 19.73 -26.28 -45.85
C GLN A 210 20.19 -25.16 -44.91
N PRO A 211 20.39 -25.46 -43.60
CA PRO A 211 20.61 -24.46 -42.57
C PRO A 211 22.08 -24.01 -42.58
N THR A 212 22.31 -22.73 -42.78
CA THR A 212 23.61 -22.12 -42.48
C THR A 212 23.61 -21.62 -41.04
N ASN A 213 24.30 -22.37 -40.19
CA ASN A 213 24.82 -21.90 -38.92
C ASN A 213 25.62 -20.62 -39.17
N ASN A 214 25.18 -19.49 -38.62
CA ASN A 214 26.02 -18.40 -38.09
C ASN A 214 25.15 -17.18 -37.71
N HIS A 215 24.63 -17.17 -36.49
CA HIS A 215 24.33 -15.90 -35.82
C HIS A 215 24.57 -16.04 -34.31
N LYS A 216 25.86 -16.16 -33.95
CA LYS A 216 26.32 -16.06 -32.56
C LYS A 216 26.67 -14.60 -32.28
N THR A 217 25.67 -13.73 -32.33
CA THR A 217 25.81 -12.32 -31.93
C THR A 217 24.49 -11.85 -31.32
N ASN A 218 24.56 -11.47 -30.05
CA ASN A 218 23.55 -10.76 -29.26
C ASN A 218 22.54 -11.58 -28.44
N THR A 219 22.95 -12.71 -27.86
CA THR A 219 22.26 -13.35 -26.72
C THR A 219 22.53 -12.67 -25.36
N ASN A 220 23.06 -11.43 -25.35
CA ASN A 220 23.40 -10.69 -24.12
C ASN A 220 22.40 -9.55 -23.79
N ARG A 221 21.28 -9.42 -24.52
CA ARG A 221 20.21 -8.45 -24.21
C ARG A 221 18.94 -9.07 -23.62
N LEU A 222 18.95 -10.36 -23.28
CA LEU A 222 17.89 -10.99 -22.52
C LEU A 222 18.28 -11.03 -21.04
N ALA A 223 18.62 -9.87 -20.46
CA ALA A 223 18.67 -9.75 -19.02
C ALA A 223 17.29 -10.14 -18.49
N GLN A 224 17.27 -11.25 -17.78
CA GLN A 224 16.12 -11.97 -17.26
C GLN A 224 15.06 -11.00 -16.69
N PRO A 225 13.79 -11.04 -17.13
CA PRO A 225 12.74 -10.08 -16.70
C PRO A 225 12.58 -10.00 -15.18
N TRP A 226 12.96 -11.07 -14.48
CA TRP A 226 13.04 -11.16 -13.03
C TRP A 226 14.03 -10.19 -12.40
N SER A 227 15.21 -9.97 -13.00
CA SER A 227 16.24 -9.07 -12.44
C SER A 227 15.78 -7.62 -12.41
N PHE A 228 15.09 -7.18 -13.46
CA PHE A 228 14.48 -5.86 -13.54
C PHE A 228 13.33 -5.69 -12.55
N LEU A 229 12.43 -6.69 -12.47
CA LEU A 229 11.30 -6.68 -11.54
C LEU A 229 11.76 -6.66 -10.07
N ILE A 230 12.75 -7.50 -9.73
CA ILE A 230 13.37 -7.50 -8.40
C ILE A 230 14.00 -6.14 -8.11
N GLY A 231 14.65 -5.52 -9.10
CA GLY A 231 15.19 -4.17 -8.99
C GLY A 231 14.13 -3.12 -8.64
N ILE A 232 12.97 -3.14 -9.32
CA ILE A 232 11.85 -2.22 -9.02
C ILE A 232 11.30 -2.46 -7.62
N ILE A 233 11.07 -3.72 -7.24
CA ILE A 233 10.57 -4.06 -5.90
C ILE A 233 11.55 -3.58 -4.83
N ALA A 234 12.85 -3.88 -4.99
CA ALA A 234 13.89 -3.45 -4.06
C ALA A 234 13.96 -1.92 -3.96
N LEU A 235 13.83 -1.21 -5.09
CA LEU A 235 13.79 0.25 -5.11
C LEU A 235 12.60 0.81 -4.32
N PHE A 236 11.39 0.30 -4.55
CA PHE A 236 10.20 0.76 -3.82
C PHE A 236 10.26 0.41 -2.33
N LEU A 237 10.73 -0.78 -1.97
CA LEU A 237 10.92 -1.18 -0.57
C LEU A 237 11.95 -0.28 0.12
N PHE A 238 13.08 -0.02 -0.52
CA PHE A 238 14.11 0.85 0.04
C PHE A 238 13.62 2.30 0.18
N LEU A 239 13.00 2.84 -0.87
CA LEU A 239 12.53 4.23 -0.86
C LEU A 239 11.45 4.45 0.21
N GLN A 240 10.49 3.53 0.33
CA GLN A 240 9.44 3.64 1.33
C GLN A 240 9.97 3.46 2.76
N THR A 241 10.87 2.49 2.99
CA THR A 241 11.45 2.29 4.32
C THR A 241 12.30 3.47 4.75
N ALA A 242 13.14 4.02 3.87
CA ALA A 242 13.98 5.16 4.16
C ALA A 242 13.15 6.41 4.48
N LEU A 243 12.12 6.71 3.67
CA LEU A 243 11.25 7.86 3.89
C LEU A 243 10.43 7.71 5.17
N TYR A 244 9.90 6.52 5.45
CA TYR A 244 9.14 6.31 6.68
C TYR A 244 10.02 6.32 7.93
N ALA A 245 11.20 5.71 7.88
CA ALA A 245 12.15 5.76 8.99
C ALA A 245 12.57 7.21 9.29
N TRP A 246 12.80 8.01 8.24
CA TRP A 246 13.05 9.45 8.42
C TRP A 246 11.83 10.16 9.03
N ALA A 247 10.63 9.88 8.55
CA ALA A 247 9.41 10.45 9.12
C ALA A 247 9.17 10.05 10.58
N ALA A 248 9.57 8.84 10.97
CA ALA A 248 9.48 8.36 12.34
C ALA A 248 10.48 9.08 13.26
N ILE A 249 11.67 9.43 12.75
CA ILE A 249 12.70 10.19 13.49
C ILE A 249 12.28 11.65 13.68
N ASP A 250 11.75 12.29 12.63
CA ASP A 250 11.34 13.70 12.65
C ASP A 250 10.03 13.94 13.39
N ARG A 251 9.35 12.89 13.84
CA ARG A 251 8.07 12.98 14.56
C ARG A 251 8.29 13.39 16.01
N ASP A 252 8.04 14.65 16.32
CA ASP A 252 7.97 15.12 17.72
C ASP A 252 6.70 14.59 18.42
N PRO A 253 6.81 13.89 19.57
CA PRO A 253 5.65 13.36 20.29
C PRO A 253 4.86 14.44 21.05
N VAL A 254 5.41 15.65 21.20
CA VAL A 254 4.87 16.73 22.04
C VAL A 254 3.95 17.68 21.25
N ILE A 255 4.11 17.75 19.93
CA ILE A 255 3.31 18.60 19.05
C ILE A 255 2.58 17.67 18.08
N ASP A 256 1.27 17.82 17.95
CA ASP A 256 0.41 16.93 17.15
C ASP A 256 0.57 17.17 15.63
N PHE A 257 1.82 17.15 15.15
CA PHE A 257 2.13 17.11 13.74
C PHE A 257 1.83 15.71 13.21
N SER A 258 0.88 15.62 12.28
CA SER A 258 0.65 14.39 11.53
C SER A 258 1.93 14.02 10.76
N ILE A 259 2.16 12.72 10.56
CA ILE A 259 3.29 12.21 9.76
C ILE A 259 3.32 12.90 8.38
N TRP A 260 2.16 13.26 7.85
CA TRP A 260 1.97 13.90 6.56
C TRP A 260 2.44 15.35 6.48
N ASN A 261 2.51 16.05 7.61
CA ASN A 261 3.04 17.41 7.69
C ASN A 261 4.58 17.46 7.80
N THR A 262 5.23 16.30 7.96
CA THR A 262 6.69 16.21 7.91
C THR A 262 7.20 16.27 6.46
N VAL A 263 8.43 16.75 6.27
CA VAL A 263 9.12 16.72 4.96
C VAL A 263 9.12 15.32 4.34
N PRO A 264 9.54 14.25 5.04
CA PRO A 264 9.49 12.90 4.49
C PRO A 264 8.06 12.41 4.18
N GLY A 265 7.05 12.83 4.95
CA GLY A 265 5.64 12.56 4.65
C GLY A 265 5.19 13.19 3.33
N CYS A 266 5.53 14.47 3.11
CA CYS A 266 5.26 15.15 1.84
C CYS A 266 5.99 14.49 0.66
N LEU A 267 7.25 14.06 0.86
CA LEU A 267 8.00 13.32 -0.15
C LEU A 267 7.34 11.98 -0.49
N LEU A 268 6.79 11.26 0.49
CA LEU A 268 6.06 10.01 0.24
C LEU A 268 4.84 10.23 -0.66
N LEU A 269 4.13 11.34 -0.50
CA LEU A 269 3.03 11.74 -1.38
C LEU A 269 3.52 12.11 -2.78
N ALA A 270 4.62 12.87 -2.89
CA ALA A 270 5.22 13.24 -4.16
C ALA A 270 5.67 12.00 -4.97
N VAL A 271 6.25 11.00 -4.29
CA VAL A 271 6.62 9.72 -4.90
C VAL A 271 5.38 8.99 -5.45
N ARG A 272 4.25 9.00 -4.72
CA ARG A 272 3.00 8.41 -5.23
C ARG A 272 2.51 9.08 -6.52
N PHE A 273 2.60 10.41 -6.62
CA PHE A 273 2.31 11.11 -7.87
C PHE A 273 3.28 10.73 -8.99
N ALA A 274 4.59 10.67 -8.71
CA ALA A 274 5.59 10.26 -9.70
C ALA A 274 5.33 8.84 -10.24
N VAL A 275 4.96 7.90 -9.37
CA VAL A 275 4.60 6.53 -9.77
C VAL A 275 3.30 6.51 -10.58
N ALA A 276 2.31 7.33 -10.25
CA ALA A 276 1.08 7.47 -11.06
C ALA A 276 1.37 8.02 -12.48
N PHE A 277 2.25 9.02 -12.60
CA PHE A 277 2.71 9.51 -13.91
C PHE A 277 3.49 8.47 -14.69
N TRP A 278 4.33 7.68 -14.02
CA TRP A 278 5.04 6.57 -14.63
C TRP A 278 4.05 5.51 -15.14
N PHE A 279 3.07 5.12 -14.33
CA PHE A 279 2.01 4.21 -14.74
C PHE A 279 1.27 4.73 -16.00
N LEU A 280 0.86 6.00 -16.03
CA LEU A 280 0.28 6.62 -17.23
C LEU A 280 1.21 6.60 -18.44
N ALA A 281 2.51 6.84 -18.24
CA ALA A 281 3.49 6.82 -19.32
C ALA A 281 3.66 5.42 -19.93
N ILE A 282 3.60 4.36 -19.11
CA ILE A 282 3.59 2.97 -19.56
C ILE A 282 2.34 2.71 -20.41
N LEU A 283 1.17 3.04 -19.87
CA LEU A 283 -0.11 2.85 -20.55
C LEU A 283 -0.18 3.59 -21.89
N ARG A 284 0.30 4.85 -21.94
CA ARG A 284 0.35 5.65 -23.17
C ARG A 284 1.28 5.05 -24.21
N ARG A 285 2.46 4.58 -23.79
CA ARG A 285 3.44 3.94 -24.68
C ARG A 285 2.86 2.67 -25.30
N ARG A 286 2.21 1.86 -24.46
CA ARG A 286 1.54 0.61 -24.85
C ARG A 286 0.39 0.86 -25.83
N LYS A 287 -0.45 1.87 -25.57
CA LYS A 287 -1.52 2.28 -26.47
C LYS A 287 -1.00 2.76 -27.84
N LEU A 288 0.03 3.61 -27.86
CA LEU A 288 0.61 4.13 -29.10
C LEU A 288 1.18 3.01 -30.00
N SER A 289 1.81 2.00 -29.38
CA SER A 289 2.31 0.82 -30.09
C SER A 289 1.18 0.05 -30.80
N LEU A 290 -0.02 0.08 -30.23
CA LEU A 290 -1.17 -0.63 -30.75
C LEU A 290 -1.92 0.15 -31.83
N ASP A 291 -2.07 1.47 -31.66
CA ASP A 291 -2.66 2.35 -32.68
C ASP A 291 -1.88 2.25 -34.00
N THR A 292 -0.57 2.04 -33.93
CA THR A 292 0.30 1.77 -35.11
C THR A 292 -0.09 0.47 -35.84
N THR A 293 -0.74 -0.46 -35.15
CA THR A 293 -1.15 -1.79 -35.65
C THR A 293 -2.60 -1.79 -36.17
N ASN A 294 -3.32 -0.66 -36.15
CA ASN A 294 -4.71 -0.50 -36.61
C ASN A 294 -5.69 -1.52 -35.99
N GLN A 295 -5.64 -1.73 -34.66
CA GLN A 295 -6.61 -2.59 -33.96
C GLN A 295 -7.72 -1.78 -33.28
N ASP A 296 -8.95 -2.30 -33.31
CA ASP A 296 -10.12 -1.71 -32.65
C ASP A 296 -9.98 -1.75 -31.11
N ILE A 297 -10.61 -0.81 -30.40
CA ILE A 297 -10.44 -0.59 -28.94
C ILE A 297 -10.86 -1.81 -28.09
N ASP A 298 -11.87 -2.55 -28.51
CA ASP A 298 -12.33 -3.74 -27.77
C ASP A 298 -11.35 -4.91 -27.95
N GLU A 299 -10.81 -5.10 -29.15
CA GLU A 299 -9.72 -6.07 -29.40
C GLU A 299 -8.41 -5.63 -28.72
N ALA A 300 -8.20 -4.33 -28.58
CA ALA A 300 -7.02 -3.75 -27.93
C ALA A 300 -6.89 -4.15 -26.46
N GLY A 301 -8.00 -4.15 -25.70
CA GLY A 301 -8.00 -4.55 -24.29
C GLY A 301 -7.57 -6.01 -24.10
N ASP A 302 -8.14 -6.88 -24.95
CA ASP A 302 -7.85 -8.31 -24.97
C ASP A 302 -6.39 -8.63 -25.29
N VAL A 303 -5.78 -7.83 -26.18
CA VAL A 303 -4.35 -7.96 -26.53
C VAL A 303 -3.44 -7.36 -25.46
N LEU A 304 -3.86 -6.28 -24.80
CA LEU A 304 -2.96 -5.49 -23.94
C LEU A 304 -2.85 -6.00 -22.50
N LEU A 305 -3.98 -6.42 -21.92
CA LEU A 305 -4.07 -6.92 -20.55
C LEU A 305 -4.46 -8.39 -20.51
N GLY A 306 -5.34 -8.82 -21.41
CA GLY A 306 -5.86 -10.18 -21.48
C GLY A 306 -7.36 -10.17 -21.79
N PRO A 307 -7.91 -11.33 -22.19
CA PRO A 307 -9.27 -11.43 -22.69
C PRO A 307 -10.32 -11.00 -21.65
N GLY A 308 -11.24 -10.13 -22.07
CA GLY A 308 -12.38 -9.65 -21.28
C GLY A 308 -12.04 -8.58 -20.24
N ILE A 309 -10.90 -7.88 -20.38
CA ILE A 309 -10.50 -6.77 -19.51
C ILE A 309 -10.46 -5.47 -20.29
N ASP A 310 -11.40 -4.58 -19.98
CA ASP A 310 -11.40 -3.21 -20.49
C ASP A 310 -10.19 -2.43 -19.95
N PHE A 311 -9.26 -2.12 -20.84
CA PHE A 311 -8.04 -1.38 -20.52
C PHE A 311 -8.31 -0.03 -19.86
N ILE A 312 -9.32 0.71 -20.34
CA ILE A 312 -9.64 2.04 -19.84
C ILE A 312 -10.16 1.97 -18.41
N HIS A 313 -11.05 1.02 -18.10
CA HIS A 313 -11.61 0.83 -16.77
C HIS A 313 -10.53 0.37 -15.78
N PHE A 314 -9.67 -0.57 -16.19
CA PHE A 314 -8.50 -0.99 -15.40
C PHE A 314 -7.60 0.21 -15.06
N ALA A 315 -7.22 0.99 -16.07
CA ALA A 315 -6.36 2.15 -15.90
C ALA A 315 -6.99 3.20 -14.98
N ALA A 316 -8.26 3.54 -15.20
CA ALA A 316 -8.97 4.54 -14.41
C ALA A 316 -9.09 4.14 -12.94
N PHE A 317 -9.45 2.88 -12.67
CA PHE A 317 -9.60 2.37 -11.31
C PHE A 317 -8.28 2.38 -10.53
N PHE A 318 -7.21 1.81 -11.10
CA PHE A 318 -5.93 1.74 -10.39
C PHE A 318 -5.20 3.09 -10.32
N LEU A 319 -5.44 3.99 -11.27
CA LEU A 319 -4.97 5.37 -11.17
C LEU A 319 -5.67 6.11 -10.03
N LEU A 320 -6.99 5.95 -9.88
CA LEU A 320 -7.72 6.50 -8.74
C LEU A 320 -7.17 5.95 -7.42
N TRP A 321 -6.91 4.65 -7.34
CA TRP A 321 -6.31 4.03 -6.16
C TRP A 321 -4.91 4.60 -5.84
N MET A 322 -4.04 4.81 -6.85
CA MET A 322 -2.72 5.42 -6.61
C MET A 322 -2.82 6.85 -6.08
N LEU A 323 -3.85 7.59 -6.48
CA LEU A 323 -4.07 8.99 -6.11
C LEU A 323 -4.95 9.17 -4.86
N ILE A 324 -5.59 8.11 -4.34
CA ILE A 324 -6.49 8.21 -3.20
C ILE A 324 -5.76 8.67 -1.94
N LEU A 325 -4.55 8.15 -1.69
CA LEU A 325 -3.77 8.49 -0.51
C LEU A 325 -3.42 10.00 -0.48
N PRO A 326 -2.75 10.58 -1.50
CA PRO A 326 -2.47 12.01 -1.48
C PRO A 326 -3.73 12.87 -1.48
N LEU A 327 -4.80 12.46 -2.16
CA LEU A 327 -6.06 13.19 -2.19
C LEU A 327 -6.74 13.21 -0.80
N VAL A 328 -6.83 12.06 -0.14
CA VAL A 328 -7.42 11.94 1.20
C VAL A 328 -6.60 12.69 2.23
N VAL A 329 -5.27 12.61 2.17
CA VAL A 329 -4.40 13.37 3.07
C VAL A 329 -4.60 14.87 2.89
N PHE A 330 -4.65 15.36 1.64
CA PHE A 330 -4.90 16.77 1.35
C PHE A 330 -6.28 17.24 1.87
N ILE A 331 -7.34 16.47 1.61
CA ILE A 331 -8.70 16.78 2.10
C ILE A 331 -8.73 16.74 3.63
N ALA A 332 -8.10 15.75 4.25
CA ALA A 332 -8.11 15.57 5.68
C ALA A 332 -7.36 16.68 6.44
N GLU A 333 -6.30 17.24 5.87
CA GLU A 333 -5.58 18.38 6.49
C GLU A 333 -6.27 19.73 6.24
N THR A 334 -6.97 19.90 5.11
CA THR A 334 -7.61 21.19 4.75
C THR A 334 -9.03 21.35 5.29
N SER A 335 -9.77 20.25 5.45
CA SER A 335 -11.22 20.31 5.68
C SER A 335 -11.73 19.47 6.86
N VAL A 336 -10.92 18.57 7.41
CA VAL A 336 -11.32 17.69 8.51
C VAL A 336 -10.68 18.17 9.81
N SER A 337 -11.46 18.20 10.90
CA SER A 337 -10.93 18.56 12.21
C SER A 337 -9.89 17.54 12.71
N SER A 338 -8.96 17.98 13.56
CA SER A 338 -7.89 17.13 14.10
C SER A 338 -8.42 15.82 14.71
N LEU A 339 -9.57 15.92 15.39
CA LEU A 339 -10.25 14.81 16.07
C LEU A 339 -10.63 13.65 15.13
N TRP A 340 -10.98 13.95 13.88
CA TRP A 340 -11.46 12.96 12.91
C TRP A 340 -10.42 12.63 11.84
N ARG A 341 -9.48 13.53 11.60
CA ARG A 341 -8.47 13.45 10.54
C ARG A 341 -7.77 12.08 10.48
N ARG A 342 -7.27 11.58 11.60
CA ARG A 342 -6.58 10.27 11.66
C ARG A 342 -7.51 9.13 11.26
N LYS A 343 -8.73 9.08 11.84
CA LYS A 343 -9.72 8.04 11.56
C LYS A 343 -10.14 8.05 10.09
N THR A 344 -10.37 9.24 9.52
CA THR A 344 -10.74 9.41 8.11
C THR A 344 -9.64 8.88 7.19
N ILE A 345 -8.38 9.25 7.42
CA ILE A 345 -7.27 8.78 6.58
C ILE A 345 -7.15 7.25 6.66
N ILE A 346 -7.13 6.68 7.87
CA ILE A 346 -7.00 5.22 8.06
C ILE A 346 -8.17 4.47 7.42
N SER A 347 -9.41 4.91 7.66
CA SER A 347 -10.62 4.26 7.16
C SER A 347 -10.67 4.26 5.64
N VAL A 348 -10.47 5.41 5.00
CA VAL A 348 -10.55 5.53 3.53
C VAL A 348 -9.40 4.78 2.86
N CYS A 349 -8.16 4.94 3.34
CA CYS A 349 -7.01 4.29 2.73
C CYS A 349 -7.11 2.76 2.86
N SER A 350 -7.48 2.26 4.04
CA SER A 350 -7.58 0.81 4.24
C SER A 350 -8.72 0.19 3.42
N SER A 351 -9.86 0.87 3.32
CA SER A 351 -10.97 0.43 2.48
C SER A 351 -10.58 0.42 1.00
N SER A 352 -9.90 1.48 0.54
CA SER A 352 -9.44 1.58 -0.85
C SER A 352 -8.40 0.50 -1.19
N ASN A 353 -7.43 0.26 -0.30
CA ASN A 353 -6.45 -0.82 -0.44
C ASN A 353 -7.11 -2.19 -0.51
N PHE A 354 -8.11 -2.45 0.34
CA PHE A 354 -8.86 -3.70 0.30
C PHE A 354 -9.63 -3.88 -1.01
N ILE A 355 -10.33 -2.84 -1.48
CA ILE A 355 -11.08 -2.89 -2.74
C ILE A 355 -10.12 -3.11 -3.92
N ALA A 356 -8.99 -2.41 -3.95
CA ALA A 356 -8.00 -2.59 -5.01
C ALA A 356 -7.43 -4.02 -5.04
N ALA A 357 -7.13 -4.59 -3.87
CA ALA A 357 -6.71 -5.98 -3.75
C ALA A 357 -7.80 -6.95 -4.22
N CYS A 358 -9.07 -6.72 -3.87
CA CYS A 358 -10.21 -7.52 -4.35
C CYS A 358 -10.34 -7.47 -5.87
N VAL A 359 -10.37 -6.27 -6.45
CA VAL A 359 -10.51 -6.08 -7.90
C VAL A 359 -9.36 -6.76 -8.63
N TYR A 360 -8.11 -6.55 -8.20
CA TYR A 360 -6.97 -7.18 -8.82
C TYR A 360 -7.02 -8.71 -8.72
N THR A 361 -7.40 -9.25 -7.56
CA THR A 361 -7.58 -10.69 -7.35
C THR A 361 -8.64 -11.26 -8.30
N CYS A 362 -9.78 -10.59 -8.45
CA CYS A 362 -10.84 -10.98 -9.37
C CYS A 362 -10.37 -10.99 -10.83
N LEU A 363 -9.66 -9.94 -11.26
CA LEU A 363 -9.10 -9.85 -12.61
C LEU A 363 -8.11 -10.98 -12.88
N LEU A 364 -7.20 -11.24 -11.94
CA LEU A 364 -6.20 -12.29 -12.08
C LEU A 364 -6.85 -13.69 -12.13
N ILE A 365 -7.84 -13.98 -11.27
CA ILE A 365 -8.58 -15.25 -11.30
C ILE A 365 -9.31 -15.42 -12.64
N ARG A 366 -9.96 -14.37 -13.16
CA ARG A 366 -10.62 -14.42 -14.48
C ARG A 366 -9.63 -14.76 -15.59
N CYS A 367 -8.48 -14.08 -15.64
CA CYS A 367 -7.44 -14.39 -16.61
C CYS A 367 -6.95 -15.84 -16.50
N CYS A 368 -6.77 -16.36 -15.27
CA CYS A 368 -6.37 -17.75 -15.07
C CYS A 368 -7.42 -18.76 -15.53
N GLN A 369 -8.72 -18.45 -15.40
CA GLN A 369 -9.81 -19.34 -15.82
C GLN A 369 -9.94 -19.43 -17.34
N VAL A 370 -9.80 -18.32 -18.07
CA VAL A 370 -9.89 -18.31 -19.54
C VAL A 370 -8.83 -19.22 -20.17
N ASN A 371 -7.64 -19.32 -19.57
CA ASN A 371 -6.57 -20.19 -20.07
C ASN A 371 -6.80 -21.70 -19.85
N GLN A 372 -7.78 -22.10 -19.04
CA GLN A 372 -8.04 -23.52 -18.72
C GLN A 372 -9.12 -24.15 -19.60
N VAL A 373 -9.72 -23.41 -20.54
CA VAL A 373 -10.63 -23.99 -21.52
C VAL A 373 -9.80 -24.50 -22.71
N PRO A 374 -9.58 -25.82 -22.86
CA PRO A 374 -9.00 -26.34 -24.08
C PRO A 374 -10.01 -26.12 -25.21
N PHE A 375 -9.60 -25.38 -26.23
CA PHE A 375 -10.28 -25.40 -27.54
C PHE A 375 -10.03 -26.73 -28.24
#